data_AF-A0AAV0M404-F1
#
_entry.id   AF-A0AAV0M404-F1
#
_cell.length_a   1.000
_cell.length_b   1.000
_cell.length_c   1.000
_cell.angle_alpha   90.00
_cell.angle_beta   90.00
_cell.angle_gamma   90.00
#
_symmetry.space_group_name_H-M   'P 1'
#
loop_
_entity.id
_entity.type
_entity.pdbx_description
1 polymer ?
#
loop_
_entity_poly.entity_id
_entity_poly.type
_entity_poly.pdbx_seq_one_letter_code
_entity_poly.pdbx_strand_id
1 'polypeptide(L)'
;MVFEATDEVLQVLNSSLSQLKWRLKPPAKRRLEIDVLALLTGMRPVIMVDYGGKMPELQQHLCALIKQCHQESAVFECLRVMVVDDMIYLIHTKGLAEYARTSLNSEAELIFVNLEQDPLEMVSQKHDCPLGSEFLRLQRMFSRFFPLDEAKDAALLPAARDTVANVEPSTSLSDGHIDLSSCMKDTQITVPTLNGWLLGYPVVYLFGKEFISEAICNLSTKNLHLFRILVRRCQFLCVLSINCCNSFSVPYELSMRGRKEPWAEAFLERLQCKWQSCKQTWVSLEMEVDECYPQAIVL
;
A
#
# COMPACT_ATOMS: atom_id res chain seq x y z
N MET A 1 -2.05 -25.76 17.40
CA MET A 1 -0.89 -24.90 17.66
C MET A 1 -0.68 -23.75 16.67
N VAL A 2 -1.21 -23.72 15.43
CA VAL A 2 -0.92 -22.61 14.49
C VAL A 2 -2.16 -21.88 13.94
N PHE A 3 -3.32 -22.55 13.85
CA PHE A 3 -4.61 -21.89 13.58
C PHE A 3 -4.99 -20.88 14.68
N GLU A 4 -4.55 -21.14 15.92
CA GLU A 4 -4.86 -20.34 17.11
C GLU A 4 -4.39 -18.88 16.97
N ALA A 5 -3.19 -18.62 16.44
CA ALA A 5 -2.67 -17.24 16.34
C ALA A 5 -3.45 -16.35 15.36
N THR A 6 -3.97 -16.91 14.26
CA THR A 6 -4.79 -16.13 13.30
C THR A 6 -6.17 -15.84 13.88
N ASP A 7 -6.77 -16.83 14.55
CA ASP A 7 -8.09 -16.67 15.15
C ASP A 7 -8.06 -15.79 16.40
N GLU A 8 -6.97 -15.81 17.17
CA GLU A 8 -6.70 -14.88 18.28
C GLU A 8 -6.66 -13.43 17.78
N VAL A 9 -5.93 -13.15 16.69
CA VAL A 9 -5.89 -11.82 16.06
C VAL A 9 -7.28 -11.36 15.66
N LEU A 10 -8.07 -12.22 15.00
CA LEU A 10 -9.44 -11.89 14.62
C LEU A 10 -10.36 -11.74 15.83
N GLN A 11 -10.14 -12.50 16.90
CA GLN A 11 -10.91 -12.40 18.13
C GLN A 11 -10.66 -11.06 18.83
N VAL A 12 -9.40 -10.63 18.95
CA VAL A 12 -9.02 -9.32 19.51
C VAL A 12 -9.63 -8.19 18.67
N LEU A 13 -9.49 -8.25 17.35
CA LEU A 13 -10.06 -7.25 16.43
C LEU A 13 -11.60 -7.16 16.58
N ASN A 14 -12.28 -8.30 16.61
CA ASN A 14 -13.73 -8.37 16.76
C ASN A 14 -14.23 -7.89 18.12
N SER A 15 -13.48 -8.21 19.18
CA SER A 15 -13.76 -7.75 20.54
C SER A 15 -13.59 -6.24 20.64
N SER A 16 -12.52 -5.70 20.06
CA SER A 16 -12.26 -4.27 19.99
C SER A 16 -13.33 -3.51 19.20
N LEU A 17 -13.73 -4.00 18.03
CA LEU A 17 -14.84 -3.43 17.25
C LEU A 17 -16.15 -3.38 18.04
N SER A 18 -16.43 -4.44 18.80
CA SER A 18 -17.65 -4.56 19.61
C SER A 18 -17.65 -3.57 20.78
N GLN A 19 -16.51 -3.40 21.46
CA GLN A 19 -16.35 -2.46 22.56
C GLN A 19 -16.46 -1.00 22.10
N LEU A 20 -15.89 -0.67 20.94
CA LEU A 20 -16.03 0.66 20.32
C LEU A 20 -17.42 0.94 19.76
N LYS A 21 -18.28 -0.08 19.65
CA LYS A 21 -19.62 -0.01 19.05
C LYS A 21 -19.59 0.52 17.61
N TRP A 22 -18.48 0.33 16.89
CA TRP A 22 -18.35 0.76 15.51
C TRP A 22 -19.11 -0.19 14.58
N ARG A 23 -20.22 0.30 14.01
CA ARG A 23 -21.14 -0.50 13.20
C ARG A 23 -20.72 -0.54 11.72
N LEU A 24 -19.77 -1.40 11.40
CA LEU A 24 -19.41 -1.70 10.02
C LEU A 24 -20.44 -2.62 9.36
N LYS A 25 -20.76 -2.35 8.08
CA LYS A 25 -21.54 -3.29 7.26
C LYS A 25 -20.79 -4.62 7.12
N PRO A 26 -21.46 -5.78 7.00
CA PRO A 26 -20.79 -7.08 6.94
C PRO A 26 -19.67 -7.19 5.89
N PRO A 27 -19.81 -6.64 4.66
CA PRO A 27 -18.72 -6.66 3.67
C PRO A 27 -17.50 -5.84 4.11
N ALA A 28 -17.73 -4.63 4.66
CA ALA A 28 -16.66 -3.75 5.13
C ALA A 28 -15.93 -4.35 6.34
N LYS A 29 -16.67 -4.98 7.26
CA LYS A 29 -16.09 -5.71 8.39
C LYS A 29 -15.20 -6.86 7.92
N ARG A 30 -15.69 -7.69 7.00
CA ARG A 30 -14.89 -8.78 6.43
C ARG A 30 -13.65 -8.26 5.70
N ARG A 31 -13.77 -7.13 4.99
CA ARG A 31 -12.63 -6.49 4.32
C ARG A 31 -11.57 -6.03 5.33
N LEU A 32 -11.98 -5.35 6.41
CA LEU A 32 -11.08 -4.95 7.50
C LEU A 32 -10.35 -6.14 8.12
N GLU A 33 -11.04 -7.26 8.37
CA GLU A 33 -10.41 -8.49 8.87
C GLU A 33 -9.32 -9.01 7.93
N ILE A 34 -9.60 -9.07 6.62
CA ILE A 34 -8.63 -9.51 5.61
C ILE A 34 -7.44 -8.56 5.55
N ASP A 35 -7.70 -7.27 5.60
CA ASP A 35 -6.70 -6.23 5.50
C ASP A 35 -5.75 -6.23 6.70
N VAL A 36 -6.28 -6.33 7.92
CA VAL A 36 -5.48 -6.49 9.15
C VAL A 36 -4.61 -7.75 9.08
N LEU A 37 -5.17 -8.87 8.64
CA LEU A 37 -4.40 -10.11 8.45
C LEU A 37 -3.31 -9.94 7.40
N ALA A 38 -3.59 -9.29 6.27
CA ALA A 38 -2.61 -9.07 5.22
C ALA A 38 -1.43 -8.21 5.70
N LEU A 39 -1.69 -7.24 6.57
CA LEU A 39 -0.65 -6.43 7.22
C LEU A 39 0.18 -7.26 8.21
N LEU A 40 -0.48 -7.93 9.15
CA LEU A 40 0.20 -8.69 10.21
C LEU A 40 0.98 -9.91 9.70
N THR A 41 0.56 -10.50 8.59
CA THR A 41 1.28 -11.60 7.93
C THR A 41 2.39 -11.13 6.99
N GLY A 42 2.55 -9.81 6.79
CA GLY A 42 3.56 -9.24 5.89
C GLY A 42 3.23 -9.37 4.41
N MET A 43 2.05 -9.88 4.04
CA MET A 43 1.58 -9.94 2.65
C MET A 43 1.47 -8.54 2.04
N ARG A 44 1.05 -7.55 2.84
CA ARG A 44 0.98 -6.15 2.44
C ARG A 44 1.63 -5.25 3.50
N PRO A 45 2.39 -4.22 3.12
CA PRO A 45 2.90 -3.23 4.07
C PRO A 45 1.91 -2.09 4.33
N VAL A 46 1.02 -1.80 3.37
CA VAL A 46 0.09 -0.66 3.38
C VAL A 46 -1.24 -1.05 2.74
N ILE A 47 -2.32 -0.54 3.33
CA ILE A 47 -3.68 -0.67 2.84
C ILE A 47 -4.35 0.70 2.87
N MET A 48 -4.84 1.15 1.72
CA MET A 48 -5.72 2.31 1.65
C MET A 48 -7.12 1.89 2.11
N VAL A 49 -7.70 2.65 3.04
CA VAL A 49 -8.93 2.26 3.73
C VAL A 49 -10.16 2.88 3.07
N ASP A 50 -11.07 2.01 2.62
CA ASP A 50 -12.40 2.37 2.12
C ASP A 50 -13.49 1.47 2.73
N TYR A 51 -13.65 1.54 4.06
CA TYR A 51 -14.68 0.78 4.78
C TYR A 51 -16.03 1.52 4.87
N GLY A 52 -16.14 2.64 4.15
CA GLY A 52 -17.21 3.61 4.30
C GLY A 52 -17.06 4.46 5.56
N GLY A 53 -17.62 5.67 5.50
CA GLY A 53 -17.47 6.70 6.53
C GLY A 53 -17.03 8.01 5.89
N LYS A 54 -17.04 9.08 6.69
CA LYS A 54 -16.49 10.38 6.29
C LYS A 54 -15.27 10.67 7.16
N MET A 55 -14.36 11.47 6.63
CA MET A 55 -13.32 12.09 7.44
C MET A 55 -13.95 13.27 8.21
N PRO A 56 -13.61 13.49 9.49
CA PRO A 56 -12.56 12.83 10.27
C PRO A 56 -13.02 11.60 11.08
N GLU A 57 -14.30 11.21 11.04
CA GLU A 57 -14.84 10.15 11.91
C GLU A 57 -14.23 8.78 11.62
N LEU A 58 -13.97 8.47 10.34
CA LEU A 58 -13.33 7.22 9.94
C LEU A 58 -11.93 7.09 10.56
N GLN A 59 -11.14 8.16 10.51
CA GLN A 59 -9.83 8.22 11.13
C GLN A 59 -9.92 8.00 12.64
N GLN A 60 -10.82 8.71 13.33
CA GLN A 60 -10.99 8.57 14.78
C GLN A 60 -11.36 7.14 15.18
N HIS A 61 -12.28 6.49 14.45
CA HIS A 61 -12.66 5.10 14.70
C HIS A 61 -11.50 4.14 14.46
N LEU A 62 -10.72 4.31 13.39
CA LEU A 62 -9.55 3.47 13.11
C LEU A 62 -8.46 3.65 14.17
N CYS A 63 -8.17 4.88 14.57
CA CYS A 63 -7.17 5.16 15.60
C CYS A 63 -7.58 4.55 16.94
N ALA A 64 -8.86 4.69 17.32
CA ALA A 64 -9.41 4.08 18.53
C ALA A 64 -9.34 2.54 18.46
N LEU A 65 -9.65 1.94 17.31
CA LEU A 65 -9.58 0.50 17.10
C LEU A 65 -8.16 -0.03 17.26
N ILE A 66 -7.19 0.59 16.60
CA ILE A 66 -5.79 0.18 16.67
C ILE A 66 -5.24 0.36 18.09
N LYS A 67 -5.55 1.49 18.74
CA LYS A 67 -5.17 1.72 20.13
C LYS A 67 -5.72 0.65 21.07
N GLN A 68 -6.97 0.25 20.88
CA GLN A 68 -7.56 -0.81 21.67
C GLN A 68 -6.90 -2.18 21.39
N CYS A 69 -6.65 -2.50 20.13
CA CYS A 69 -5.97 -3.75 19.78
C CYS A 69 -4.56 -3.82 20.39
N HIS A 70 -3.83 -2.70 20.46
CA HIS A 70 -2.52 -2.63 21.13
C HIS A 70 -2.61 -2.99 22.62
N GLN A 71 -3.67 -2.57 23.31
CA GLN A 71 -3.86 -2.87 24.73
C GLN A 71 -4.15 -4.34 24.98
N GLU A 72 -4.77 -5.02 24.02
CA GLU A 72 -5.15 -6.43 24.12
C GLU A 72 -4.05 -7.39 23.62
N SER A 73 -3.23 -6.99 22.64
CA SER A 73 -2.16 -7.85 22.09
C SER A 73 -1.00 -7.08 21.46
N ALA A 74 0.22 -7.48 21.81
CA ALA A 74 1.46 -6.93 21.28
C ALA A 74 1.64 -7.13 19.76
N VAL A 75 0.94 -8.11 19.17
CA VAL A 75 0.98 -8.36 17.71
C VAL A 75 0.55 -7.13 16.91
N PHE A 76 -0.33 -6.30 17.47
CA PHE A 76 -0.82 -5.10 16.80
C PHE A 76 0.13 -3.91 16.92
N GLU A 77 1.15 -3.94 17.79
CA GLU A 77 2.05 -2.80 18.05
C GLU A 77 2.77 -2.29 16.80
N CYS A 78 2.87 -3.09 15.74
CA CYS A 78 3.45 -2.68 14.47
C CYS A 78 2.49 -1.87 13.58
N LEU A 79 1.19 -1.88 13.86
CA LEU A 79 0.17 -1.24 13.02
C LEU A 79 -0.05 0.21 13.40
N ARG A 80 -0.15 1.09 12.40
CA ARG A 80 -0.48 2.51 12.60
C ARG A 80 -1.47 2.99 11.56
N VAL A 81 -2.23 4.02 11.92
CA VAL A 81 -3.02 4.79 10.96
C VAL A 81 -2.13 5.88 10.39
N MET A 82 -2.10 6.00 9.07
CA MET A 82 -1.39 7.04 8.34
C MET A 82 -2.38 7.82 7.48
N VAL A 83 -2.22 9.14 7.40
CA VAL A 83 -3.04 10.04 6.58
C VAL A 83 -2.13 10.78 5.61
N VAL A 84 -2.54 10.87 4.35
CA VAL A 84 -1.90 11.69 3.32
C VAL A 84 -2.98 12.40 2.53
N ASP A 85 -3.00 13.74 2.62
CA ASP A 85 -4.09 14.58 2.12
C ASP A 85 -5.44 14.07 2.67
N ASP A 86 -6.41 13.79 1.81
CA ASP A 86 -7.72 13.27 2.21
C ASP A 86 -7.78 11.73 2.26
N MET A 87 -6.65 11.04 2.11
CA MET A 87 -6.56 9.59 2.06
C MET A 87 -6.07 9.00 3.38
N ILE A 88 -6.69 7.89 3.80
CA ILE A 88 -6.35 7.18 5.02
C ILE A 88 -5.82 5.78 4.72
N TYR A 89 -4.77 5.40 5.43
CA TYR A 89 -4.07 4.14 5.28
C TYR A 89 -3.90 3.45 6.62
N LEU A 90 -4.01 2.12 6.60
CA LEU A 90 -3.52 1.26 7.66
C LEU A 90 -2.19 0.67 7.22
N ILE A 91 -1.15 0.85 8.05
CA ILE A 91 0.23 0.48 7.69
C ILE A 91 0.82 -0.48 8.72
N HIS A 92 1.72 -1.34 8.25
CA HIS A 92 2.67 -2.05 9.09
C HIS A 92 4.00 -1.28 9.06
N THR A 93 4.37 -0.65 10.17
CA THR A 93 5.54 0.25 10.27
C THR A 93 6.83 -0.36 9.74
N LYS A 94 7.23 -1.55 10.22
CA LYS A 94 8.45 -2.24 9.74
C LYS A 94 8.35 -2.67 8.27
N GLY A 95 7.25 -3.30 7.87
CA GLY A 95 7.01 -3.70 6.48
C GLY A 95 7.03 -2.55 5.49
N LEU A 96 6.50 -1.37 5.87
CA LEU A 96 6.59 -0.16 5.06
C LEU A 96 8.03 0.37 4.98
N ALA A 97 8.78 0.38 6.10
CA ALA A 97 10.19 0.76 6.09
C ALA A 97 11.04 -0.13 5.15
N GLU A 98 10.86 -1.44 5.24
CA GLU A 98 11.54 -2.42 4.38
C GLU A 98 11.15 -2.23 2.91
N TYR A 99 9.86 -2.02 2.63
CA TYR A 99 9.38 -1.74 1.28
C TYR A 99 9.97 -0.44 0.71
N ALA A 100 9.97 0.64 1.49
CA ALA A 100 10.54 1.91 1.05
C ALA A 100 12.04 1.78 0.74
N ARG A 101 12.79 1.05 1.58
CA ARG A 101 14.23 0.78 1.36
C ARG A 101 14.47 -0.04 0.09
N THR A 102 13.76 -1.14 -0.11
CA THR A 102 13.90 -2.01 -1.30
C THR A 102 13.50 -1.28 -2.59
N SER A 103 12.50 -0.40 -2.51
CA SER A 103 12.09 0.45 -3.63
C SER A 103 13.16 1.49 -3.98
N LEU A 104 13.78 2.13 -2.97
CA LEU A 104 14.86 3.10 -3.17
C LEU A 104 16.14 2.48 -3.74
N ASN A 105 16.46 1.25 -3.35
CA ASN A 105 17.63 0.51 -3.82
C ASN A 105 17.42 -0.12 -5.22
N SER A 106 16.28 0.13 -5.85
CA SER A 106 15.88 -0.46 -7.15
C SER A 106 15.85 -1.99 -7.15
N GLU A 107 15.73 -2.65 -5.99
CA GLU A 107 15.52 -4.10 -5.89
C GLU A 107 14.08 -4.47 -6.29
N ALA A 108 13.14 -3.55 -6.05
CA ALA A 108 11.80 -3.64 -6.59
C ALA A 108 11.73 -2.85 -7.90
N GLU A 109 11.72 -3.55 -9.04
CA GLU A 109 11.46 -2.94 -10.35
C GLU A 109 10.06 -2.32 -10.35
N LEU A 110 10.01 -0.99 -10.36
CA LEU A 110 8.79 -0.18 -10.42
C LEU A 110 8.69 0.41 -11.82
N ILE A 111 7.57 0.15 -12.50
CA ILE A 111 7.31 0.66 -13.85
C ILE A 111 6.33 1.81 -13.75
N PHE A 112 6.64 2.92 -14.41
CA PHE A 112 5.72 4.03 -14.54
C PHE A 112 4.96 3.94 -15.86
N VAL A 113 3.71 4.37 -15.88
CA VAL A 113 2.96 4.62 -17.10
C VAL A 113 2.71 6.12 -17.17
N ASN A 114 3.26 6.78 -18.17
CA ASN A 114 3.07 8.21 -18.38
C ASN A 114 1.65 8.46 -18.91
N LEU A 115 0.83 9.18 -18.14
CA LEU A 115 -0.54 9.52 -18.53
C LEU A 115 -0.66 10.90 -19.19
N GLU A 116 0.42 11.67 -19.29
CA GLU A 116 0.40 13.03 -19.85
C GLU A 116 0.26 13.05 -21.37
N GLN A 117 0.51 11.92 -22.04
CA GLN A 117 0.58 11.82 -23.49
C GLN A 117 -0.27 10.64 -24.01
N ASP A 118 -0.71 10.74 -25.26
CA ASP A 118 -1.30 9.62 -26.02
C ASP A 118 -0.52 9.50 -27.34
N PRO A 119 0.09 8.34 -27.67
CA PRO A 119 -0.04 7.04 -27.00
C PRO A 119 0.60 6.97 -25.61
N LEU A 120 0.02 6.13 -24.74
CA LEU A 120 0.57 5.85 -23.40
C LEU A 120 1.88 5.08 -23.51
N GLU A 121 2.85 5.39 -22.65
CA GLU A 121 4.16 4.74 -22.64
C GLU A 121 4.56 4.26 -21.25
N MET A 122 5.20 3.10 -21.19
CA MET A 122 5.85 2.60 -19.98
C MET A 122 7.24 3.23 -19.86
N VAL A 123 7.51 3.90 -18.74
CA VAL A 123 8.75 4.59 -18.44
C VAL A 123 9.39 3.94 -17.22
N SER A 124 10.70 3.65 -17.30
CA SER A 124 11.43 3.17 -16.12
C SER A 124 11.83 4.32 -15.21
N GLN A 125 11.96 4.05 -13.91
CA GLN A 125 12.44 5.02 -12.91
C GLN A 125 13.81 5.66 -13.27
N LYS A 126 14.60 5.03 -14.16
CA LYS A 126 15.96 5.44 -14.52
C LYS A 126 16.03 6.44 -15.68
N HIS A 127 14.91 6.79 -16.32
CA HIS A 127 14.90 7.87 -17.31
C HIS A 127 14.83 9.24 -16.64
N ASP A 128 15.50 10.23 -17.24
CA ASP A 128 15.54 11.65 -16.83
C ASP A 128 14.18 12.36 -16.99
N CYS A 129 13.09 11.80 -16.46
CA CYS A 129 11.83 12.49 -16.32
C CYS A 129 11.90 13.39 -15.07
N PRO A 130 11.59 14.70 -15.16
CA PRO A 130 11.58 15.60 -14.01
C PRO A 130 10.75 15.06 -12.83
N LEU A 131 9.58 14.48 -13.11
CA LEU A 131 8.72 13.87 -12.10
C LEU A 131 9.37 12.65 -11.42
N GLY A 132 10.19 11.87 -12.12
CA GLY A 132 10.90 10.73 -11.53
C GLY A 132 11.88 11.15 -10.44
N SER A 133 12.60 12.27 -10.66
CA SER A 133 13.54 12.82 -9.68
C SER A 133 12.83 13.35 -8.42
N GLU A 134 11.67 13.96 -8.62
CA GLU A 134 10.83 14.48 -7.55
C GLU A 134 10.16 13.35 -6.76
N PHE A 135 9.70 12.31 -7.46
CA PHE A 135 9.19 11.10 -6.85
C PHE A 135 10.25 10.42 -5.98
N LEU A 136 11.49 10.32 -6.45
CA LEU A 136 12.60 9.78 -5.65
C LEU A 136 12.86 10.60 -4.39
N ARG A 137 12.73 11.94 -4.47
CA ARG A 137 12.82 12.83 -3.30
C ARG A 137 11.68 12.54 -2.31
N LEU A 138 10.46 12.33 -2.80
CA LEU A 138 9.29 11.96 -1.98
C LEU A 138 9.53 10.62 -1.27
N GLN A 139 10.01 9.60 -1.97
CA GLN A 139 10.33 8.28 -1.39
C GLN A 139 11.37 8.38 -0.28
N ARG A 140 12.44 9.17 -0.48
CA ARG A 140 13.47 9.41 0.55
C ARG A 140 12.89 10.14 1.76
N MET A 141 12.00 11.10 1.54
CA MET A 141 11.34 11.82 2.63
C MET A 141 10.44 10.87 3.45
N PHE A 142 9.61 10.05 2.80
CA PHE A 142 8.80 9.04 3.47
C PHE A 142 9.64 8.07 4.31
N SER A 143 10.80 7.64 3.78
CA SER A 143 11.70 6.71 4.49
C SER A 143 12.24 7.28 5.81
N ARG A 144 12.32 8.61 5.95
CA ARG A 144 12.76 9.25 7.21
C ARG A 144 11.74 9.13 8.35
N PHE A 145 10.46 8.95 8.02
CA PHE A 145 9.40 8.74 9.02
C PHE A 145 9.35 7.31 9.56
N PHE A 146 10.00 6.37 8.88
CA PHE A 146 10.02 4.95 9.23
C PHE A 146 11.46 4.44 9.30
N PRO A 147 12.26 4.90 10.27
CA PRO A 147 13.63 4.40 10.42
C PRO A 147 13.59 2.90 10.74
N LEU A 148 14.40 2.12 10.03
CA LEU A 148 14.77 0.79 10.48
C LEU A 148 15.80 0.95 11.61
N ASP A 149 15.63 0.24 12.72
CA ASP A 149 16.63 0.20 13.78
C ASP A 149 17.93 -0.42 13.23
N GLU A 150 18.86 0.42 12.75
CA GLU A 150 20.22 0.05 12.37
C GLU A 150 21.14 -0.11 13.59
N ALA A 151 20.60 -0.50 14.73
CA ALA A 151 21.38 -0.82 15.92
C ALA A 151 22.01 -2.23 15.78
N LYS A 152 22.85 -2.43 14.76
CA LYS A 152 23.89 -3.46 14.73
C LYS A 152 24.94 -3.33 13.63
N ASP A 153 24.73 -2.54 12.56
CA ASP A 153 25.72 -2.42 11.46
C ASP A 153 26.17 -0.98 11.13
N ALA A 154 25.74 0.03 11.89
CA ALA A 154 26.21 1.41 11.73
C ALA A 154 27.58 1.65 12.41
N ALA A 155 28.60 0.89 12.01
CA ALA A 155 29.98 1.32 12.09
C ALA A 155 30.49 1.46 10.66
N LEU A 156 30.85 2.69 10.29
CA LEU A 156 31.39 3.14 9.00
C LEU A 156 30.29 3.57 8.00
N LEU A 157 29.98 4.86 7.96
CA LEU A 157 30.27 5.74 6.81
C LEU A 157 30.01 7.22 7.20
N PRO A 158 30.77 8.19 6.64
CA PRO A 158 30.89 9.54 7.18
C PRO A 158 29.78 10.47 6.72
N ALA A 159 29.39 11.37 7.62
CA ALA A 159 28.39 12.41 7.41
C ALA A 159 28.75 13.35 6.24
N ALA A 160 28.00 13.26 5.15
CA ALA A 160 27.95 14.31 4.14
C ALA A 160 26.90 15.35 4.59
N ARG A 161 27.40 16.54 4.96
CA ARG A 161 26.60 17.74 5.20
C ARG A 161 26.16 18.30 3.86
N ASP A 162 24.89 18.15 3.52
CA ASP A 162 24.23 18.97 2.49
C ASP A 162 23.04 19.73 3.10
N THR A 163 23.21 21.04 3.13
CA THR A 163 22.24 22.08 3.48
C THR A 163 21.01 22.01 2.58
N VAL A 164 19.93 21.40 3.07
CA VAL A 164 18.57 21.62 2.58
C VAL A 164 17.65 21.63 3.80
N ALA A 165 16.82 22.67 3.91
CA ALA A 165 15.93 23.00 5.03
C ALA A 165 15.57 21.82 5.95
N ASN A 166 15.99 21.93 7.21
CA ASN A 166 15.58 21.10 8.33
C ASN A 166 14.05 21.20 8.48
N VAL A 167 13.32 20.28 7.84
CA VAL A 167 12.09 19.78 8.45
C VAL A 167 12.59 18.74 9.46
N GLU A 168 12.89 19.20 10.67
CA GLU A 168 12.92 18.26 11.80
C GLU A 168 11.60 17.50 11.79
N PRO A 169 11.58 16.17 11.89
CA PRO A 169 10.34 15.44 12.07
C PRO A 169 9.80 15.77 13.47
N SER A 170 9.20 16.94 13.62
CA SER A 170 8.46 17.37 14.80
C SER A 170 7.09 16.70 14.81
N THR A 171 7.07 15.39 14.62
CA THR A 171 5.98 14.54 15.04
C THR A 171 6.55 13.76 16.19
N SER A 172 6.32 14.25 17.42
CA SER A 172 6.23 13.34 18.55
C SER A 172 5.37 12.17 18.07
N LEU A 173 5.88 10.95 18.13
CA LEU A 173 5.15 9.69 17.91
C LEU A 173 4.10 9.52 19.03
N SER A 174 3.27 10.55 19.26
CA SER A 174 2.16 10.53 20.18
C SER A 174 1.01 9.82 19.49
N ASP A 175 0.87 8.53 19.79
CA ASP A 175 -0.34 7.74 20.05
C ASP A 175 -1.66 7.99 19.27
N GLY A 176 -1.66 8.77 18.19
CA GLY A 176 -2.84 9.17 17.44
C GLY A 176 -2.87 8.60 16.03
N HIS A 177 -1.96 9.05 15.17
CA HIS A 177 -1.80 8.64 13.77
C HIS A 177 -0.58 9.37 13.19
N ILE A 178 -0.13 8.96 12.01
CA ILE A 178 0.96 9.62 11.27
C ILE A 178 0.31 10.47 10.18
N ASP A 179 0.50 11.78 10.22
CA ASP A 179 0.03 12.68 9.16
C ASP A 179 1.21 13.12 8.29
N LEU A 180 1.16 12.74 7.01
CA LEU A 180 2.16 13.10 6.00
C LEU A 180 1.58 14.01 4.91
N SER A 181 0.41 14.64 5.12
CA SER A 181 -0.22 15.53 4.13
C SER A 181 0.66 16.72 3.78
N SER A 182 1.51 17.18 4.71
CA SER A 182 2.50 18.23 4.44
C SER A 182 3.52 17.83 3.36
N CYS A 183 3.78 16.54 3.17
CA CYS A 183 4.69 16.02 2.16
C CYS A 183 4.21 16.27 0.73
N MET A 184 2.90 16.48 0.53
CA MET A 184 2.27 16.61 -0.77
C MET A 184 2.03 18.07 -1.22
N LYS A 185 2.28 19.05 -0.35
CA LYS A 185 1.99 20.48 -0.62
C LYS A 185 2.86 21.07 -1.72
N ASP A 186 4.17 20.85 -1.65
CA ASP A 186 5.16 21.47 -2.53
C ASP A 186 5.70 20.47 -3.58
N THR A 187 4.84 19.58 -4.07
CA THR A 187 5.22 18.59 -5.08
C THR A 187 4.26 18.55 -6.27
N GLN A 188 4.78 18.22 -7.46
CA GLN A 188 3.99 17.87 -8.65
C GLN A 188 3.52 16.41 -8.66
N ILE A 189 4.02 15.59 -7.73
CA ILE A 189 3.53 14.21 -7.58
C ILE A 189 2.07 14.23 -7.14
N THR A 190 1.27 13.45 -7.84
CA THR A 190 -0.16 13.32 -7.58
C THR A 190 -0.44 12.18 -6.60
N VAL A 191 -1.57 12.25 -5.91
CA VAL A 191 -2.02 11.19 -4.98
C VAL A 191 -2.16 9.84 -5.69
N PRO A 192 -2.67 9.72 -6.94
CA PRO A 192 -2.66 8.46 -7.67
C PRO A 192 -1.28 7.83 -7.86
N THR A 193 -0.26 8.63 -8.19
CA THR A 193 1.13 8.15 -8.28
C THR A 193 1.63 7.64 -6.93
N LEU A 194 1.39 8.41 -5.86
CA LEU A 194 1.76 8.01 -4.51
C LEU A 194 1.05 6.70 -4.09
N ASN A 195 -0.25 6.58 -4.37
CA ASN A 195 -1.05 5.40 -4.06
C ASN A 195 -0.51 4.15 -4.76
N GLY A 196 -0.17 4.26 -6.05
CA GLY A 196 0.40 3.12 -6.78
C GLY A 196 1.66 2.59 -6.12
N TRP A 197 2.54 3.48 -5.65
CA TRP A 197 3.74 3.07 -4.93
C TRP A 197 3.45 2.58 -3.51
N LEU A 198 2.74 3.34 -2.68
CA LEU A 198 2.46 2.95 -1.30
C LEU A 198 1.76 1.58 -1.22
N LEU A 199 0.83 1.30 -2.13
CA LEU A 199 0.09 0.03 -2.18
C LEU A 199 0.89 -1.11 -2.80
N GLY A 200 2.14 -0.85 -3.22
CA GLY A 200 3.08 -1.83 -3.72
C GLY A 200 2.76 -2.36 -5.10
N TYR A 201 2.16 -1.53 -5.98
CA TYR A 201 1.85 -1.95 -7.34
C TYR A 201 3.14 -2.02 -8.18
N PRO A 202 3.24 -3.01 -9.09
CA PRO A 202 4.39 -3.11 -9.98
C PRO A 202 4.35 -2.03 -11.08
N VAL A 203 3.15 -1.53 -11.39
CA VAL A 203 2.89 -0.50 -12.39
C VAL A 203 2.20 0.69 -11.70
N VAL A 204 2.74 1.88 -11.89
CA VAL A 204 2.30 3.13 -11.24
C VAL A 204 2.02 4.20 -12.29
N TYR A 205 0.86 4.84 -12.22
CA TYR A 205 0.54 5.96 -13.09
C TYR A 205 1.34 7.20 -12.69
N LEU A 206 1.93 7.87 -13.67
CA LEU A 206 2.76 9.06 -13.48
C LEU A 206 2.23 10.21 -14.34
N PHE A 207 1.94 11.34 -13.70
CA PHE A 207 1.54 12.60 -14.34
C PHE A 207 1.65 13.74 -13.32
N GLY A 208 1.95 14.94 -13.79
CA GLY A 208 1.96 16.17 -12.99
C GLY A 208 0.56 16.70 -12.66
N LYS A 209 0.47 17.58 -11.66
CA LYS A 209 -0.81 18.20 -11.23
C LYS A 209 -1.43 19.05 -12.34
N GLU A 210 -0.62 19.58 -13.24
CA GLU A 210 -1.05 20.36 -14.40
C GLU A 210 -1.69 19.51 -15.50
N PHE A 211 -1.44 18.19 -15.52
CA PHE A 211 -1.95 17.25 -16.53
C PHE A 211 -3.08 16.35 -16.02
N ILE A 212 -3.75 16.71 -14.93
CA ILE A 212 -4.85 15.91 -14.35
C ILE A 212 -5.96 15.65 -15.37
N SER A 213 -6.33 16.67 -16.16
CA SER A 213 -7.44 16.55 -17.12
C SER A 213 -7.09 15.59 -18.28
N GLU A 214 -5.87 15.72 -18.78
CA GLU A 214 -5.29 14.87 -19.81
C GLU A 214 -5.16 13.43 -19.31
N ALA A 215 -4.64 13.23 -18.10
CA ALA A 215 -4.50 11.91 -17.50
C ALA A 215 -5.85 11.21 -17.31
N ILE A 216 -6.88 11.94 -16.86
CA ILE A 216 -8.25 11.40 -16.75
C ILE A 216 -8.78 11.01 -18.14
N CYS A 217 -8.61 11.86 -19.14
CA CYS A 217 -9.06 11.59 -20.51
C CYS A 217 -8.36 10.36 -21.11
N ASN A 218 -7.03 10.33 -21.00
CA ASN A 218 -6.17 9.29 -21.55
C ASN A 218 -6.41 7.94 -20.88
N LEU A 219 -6.81 7.90 -19.61
CA LEU A 219 -7.12 6.65 -18.92
C LEU A 219 -8.58 6.21 -19.11
N SER A 220 -9.54 7.15 -19.06
CA SER A 220 -10.98 6.84 -19.13
C SER A 220 -11.42 6.33 -20.50
N THR A 221 -10.65 6.61 -21.56
CA THR A 221 -10.94 6.19 -22.93
C THR A 221 -10.33 4.83 -23.29
N LYS A 222 -9.51 4.25 -22.42
CA LYS A 222 -8.75 3.02 -22.70
C LYS A 222 -9.41 1.81 -22.05
N ASN A 223 -9.26 0.66 -22.70
CA ASN A 223 -9.51 -0.63 -22.06
C ASN A 223 -8.39 -0.91 -21.05
N LEU A 224 -8.75 -1.47 -19.90
CA LEU A 224 -7.79 -1.78 -18.83
C LEU A 224 -7.77 -3.29 -18.57
N HIS A 225 -6.60 -3.84 -18.33
CA HIS A 225 -6.46 -5.11 -17.62
C HIS A 225 -6.49 -4.87 -16.12
N LEU A 226 -7.39 -5.55 -15.42
CA LEU A 226 -7.47 -5.57 -13.96
C LEU A 226 -6.76 -6.81 -13.44
N PHE A 227 -5.61 -6.60 -12.83
CA PHE A 227 -4.84 -7.64 -12.15
C PHE A 227 -5.36 -7.80 -10.73
N ARG A 228 -5.70 -9.03 -10.34
CA ARG A 228 -6.23 -9.36 -9.00
C ARG A 228 -5.39 -10.45 -8.38
N ILE A 229 -4.86 -10.16 -7.20
CA ILE A 229 -4.14 -11.12 -6.36
C ILE A 229 -5.13 -11.76 -5.41
N LEU A 230 -5.45 -13.02 -5.67
CA LEU A 230 -6.39 -13.80 -4.89
C LEU A 230 -5.64 -14.65 -3.87
N VAL A 231 -6.12 -14.59 -2.62
CA VAL A 231 -5.65 -15.43 -1.53
C VAL A 231 -6.79 -16.26 -0.98
N ARG A 232 -6.51 -17.53 -0.69
CA ARG A 232 -7.47 -18.41 0.00
C ARG A 232 -7.12 -18.53 1.46
N ARG A 233 -8.12 -18.45 2.34
CA ARG A 233 -7.97 -18.72 3.77
C ARG A 233 -8.79 -19.93 4.16
N CYS A 234 -8.18 -20.85 4.93
CA CYS A 234 -8.92 -21.92 5.59
C CYS A 234 -9.51 -21.39 6.90
N GLN A 235 -10.83 -21.48 7.04
CA GLN A 235 -11.52 -21.18 8.30
C GLN A 235 -11.76 -22.49 9.08
N PHE A 236 -11.98 -22.42 10.40
CA PHE A 236 -12.21 -23.57 11.29
C PHE A 236 -13.26 -24.59 10.79
N LEU A 237 -14.14 -24.19 9.88
CA LEU A 237 -15.18 -25.04 9.26
C LEU A 237 -14.79 -25.59 7.87
N CYS A 238 -13.52 -25.54 7.47
CA CYS A 238 -13.03 -25.93 6.14
C CYS A 238 -13.70 -25.19 4.96
N VAL A 239 -14.36 -24.05 5.19
CA VAL A 239 -14.87 -23.19 4.12
C VAL A 239 -13.72 -22.34 3.59
N LEU A 240 -13.27 -22.65 2.37
CA LEU A 240 -12.28 -21.85 1.67
C LEU A 240 -12.93 -20.57 1.17
N SER A 241 -12.53 -19.43 1.75
CA SER A 241 -12.92 -18.11 1.24
C SER A 241 -11.83 -17.59 0.31
N ILE A 242 -12.20 -17.25 -0.93
CA ILE A 242 -11.34 -16.54 -1.88
C ILE A 242 -11.50 -15.05 -1.59
N ASN A 243 -10.38 -14.38 -1.34
CA ASN A 243 -10.34 -12.97 -1.02
C ASN A 243 -9.34 -12.25 -1.90
N CYS A 244 -9.68 -11.06 -2.39
CA CYS A 244 -8.74 -10.23 -3.12
C CYS A 244 -7.79 -9.56 -2.14
N CYS A 245 -6.51 -9.92 -2.14
CA CYS A 245 -5.48 -9.30 -1.31
C CYS A 245 -5.09 -7.94 -1.89
N ASN A 246 -4.84 -7.90 -3.20
CA ASN A 246 -4.42 -6.72 -3.92
C ASN A 246 -5.04 -6.67 -5.32
N SER A 247 -5.28 -5.47 -5.85
CA SER A 247 -5.70 -5.29 -7.23
C SER A 247 -5.19 -3.97 -7.79
N PHE A 248 -4.80 -3.98 -9.05
CA PHE A 248 -4.34 -2.81 -9.79
C PHE A 248 -4.73 -2.93 -11.26
N SER A 249 -4.84 -1.80 -11.95
CA SER A 249 -5.15 -1.75 -13.37
C SER A 249 -3.92 -1.37 -14.19
N VAL A 250 -3.90 -1.81 -15.45
CA VAL A 250 -2.92 -1.39 -16.45
C VAL A 250 -3.64 -1.22 -17.78
N PRO A 251 -3.33 -0.20 -18.60
CA PRO A 251 -3.85 -0.10 -19.96
C PRO A 251 -3.61 -1.37 -20.77
N TYR A 252 -4.64 -1.83 -21.46
CA TYR A 252 -4.62 -3.07 -22.25
C TYR A 252 -3.44 -3.09 -23.24
N GLU A 253 -3.25 -1.98 -23.95
CA GLU A 253 -2.18 -1.77 -24.94
C GLU A 253 -0.78 -1.97 -24.35
N LEU A 254 -0.61 -1.76 -23.05
CA LEU A 254 0.66 -1.89 -22.33
C LEU A 254 0.80 -3.22 -21.56
N SER A 255 -0.18 -4.11 -21.66
CA SER A 255 -0.23 -5.37 -20.90
C SER A 255 -0.81 -6.53 -21.71
N MET A 256 -0.50 -6.58 -23.00
CA MET A 256 -1.03 -7.57 -23.95
C MET A 256 -0.75 -9.03 -23.56
N ARG A 257 0.29 -9.28 -22.75
CA ARG A 257 0.64 -10.62 -22.26
C ARG A 257 0.01 -10.93 -20.90
N GLY A 258 -0.70 -9.99 -20.29
CA GLY A 258 -1.39 -10.14 -19.02
C GLY A 258 -0.45 -10.64 -17.91
N ARG A 259 -0.78 -11.78 -17.30
CA ARG A 259 0.06 -12.38 -16.24
C ARG A 259 1.44 -12.86 -16.69
N LYS A 260 1.70 -12.93 -18.00
CA LYS A 260 2.99 -13.35 -18.59
C LYS A 260 3.89 -12.18 -18.96
N GLU A 261 3.54 -10.97 -18.51
CA GLU A 261 4.45 -9.83 -18.59
C GLU A 261 5.62 -10.03 -17.61
N PRO A 262 6.86 -9.68 -17.96
CA PRO A 262 8.03 -9.88 -17.09
C PRO A 262 7.86 -9.25 -15.70
N TRP A 263 7.28 -8.04 -15.65
CA TRP A 263 7.00 -7.35 -14.40
C TRP A 263 5.89 -8.01 -13.58
N ALA A 264 4.92 -8.66 -14.23
CA ALA A 264 3.84 -9.36 -13.57
C ALA A 264 4.34 -10.67 -12.95
N GLU A 265 5.19 -11.41 -13.68
CA GLU A 265 5.84 -12.62 -13.21
C GLU A 265 6.77 -12.31 -12.02
N ALA A 266 7.66 -11.32 -12.16
CA ALA A 266 8.54 -10.89 -11.07
C ALA A 266 7.75 -10.40 -9.84
N PHE A 267 6.65 -9.68 -10.06
CA PHE A 267 5.77 -9.26 -8.97
C PHE A 267 5.13 -10.46 -8.24
N LEU A 268 4.65 -11.45 -9.00
CA LEU A 268 4.06 -12.67 -8.43
C LEU A 268 5.11 -13.49 -7.68
N GLU A 269 6.34 -13.61 -8.19
CA GLU A 269 7.45 -14.29 -7.51
C GLU A 269 7.75 -13.64 -6.15
N ARG A 270 7.86 -12.30 -6.10
CA ARG A 270 8.04 -11.57 -4.83
C ARG A 270 6.90 -11.83 -3.85
N LEU A 271 5.66 -11.83 -4.32
CA LEU A 271 4.50 -12.16 -3.47
C LEU A 271 4.50 -13.62 -3.04
N GLN A 272 4.94 -14.55 -3.88
CA GLN A 272 5.09 -15.95 -3.53
C GLN A 272 6.14 -16.13 -2.43
N CYS A 273 7.27 -15.43 -2.49
CA CYS A 273 8.29 -15.43 -1.42
C CYS A 273 7.70 -14.97 -0.08
N LYS A 274 6.91 -13.89 -0.07
CA LYS A 274 6.19 -13.45 1.14
C LYS A 274 5.19 -14.50 1.61
N TRP A 275 4.40 -15.02 0.69
CA TRP A 275 3.39 -16.05 0.94
C TRP A 275 3.97 -17.31 1.61
N GLN A 276 5.19 -17.75 1.22
CA GLN A 276 5.86 -18.90 1.83
C GLN A 276 5.99 -18.77 3.36
N SER A 277 6.22 -17.55 3.85
CA SER A 277 6.39 -17.27 5.29
C SER A 277 5.07 -17.24 6.07
N CYS A 278 3.93 -17.20 5.37
CA CYS A 278 2.59 -17.07 5.94
C CYS A 278 1.58 -18.10 5.41
N LYS A 279 2.05 -19.26 4.94
CA LYS A 279 1.23 -20.39 4.44
C LYS A 279 0.20 -20.90 5.45
N GLN A 280 0.48 -20.72 6.73
CA GLN A 280 -0.42 -21.07 7.83
C GLN A 280 -1.72 -20.24 7.81
N THR A 281 -1.66 -19.00 7.32
CA THR A 281 -2.82 -18.11 7.23
C THR A 281 -3.43 -18.15 5.83
N TRP A 282 -2.59 -18.18 4.80
CA TRP A 282 -3.01 -18.13 3.39
C TRP A 282 -2.68 -19.46 2.70
N VAL A 283 -3.70 -20.21 2.29
CA VAL A 283 -3.58 -21.56 1.72
C VAL A 283 -3.09 -21.54 0.28
N SER A 284 -3.47 -20.52 -0.49
CA SER A 284 -3.05 -20.36 -1.88
C SER A 284 -2.95 -18.89 -2.25
N LEU A 285 -2.14 -18.62 -3.28
CA LEU A 285 -1.93 -17.31 -3.88
C LEU A 285 -2.03 -17.46 -5.40
N GLU A 286 -2.94 -16.73 -6.04
CA GLU A 286 -3.17 -16.76 -7.48
C GLU A 286 -3.26 -15.33 -8.03
N MET A 287 -2.85 -15.14 -9.29
CA MET A 287 -3.03 -13.89 -10.02
C MET A 287 -4.01 -14.12 -11.17
N GLU A 288 -5.11 -13.38 -11.14
CA GLU A 288 -6.10 -13.31 -12.22
C GLU A 288 -5.97 -11.98 -12.97
N VAL A 289 -6.31 -12.00 -14.25
CA VAL A 289 -6.32 -10.81 -15.11
C VAL A 289 -7.65 -10.79 -15.84
N ASP A 290 -8.45 -9.77 -15.54
CA ASP A 290 -9.74 -9.52 -16.15
C ASP A 290 -9.64 -8.32 -17.11
N GLU A 291 -10.42 -8.30 -18.17
CA GLU A 291 -10.57 -7.11 -19.03
C GLU A 291 -11.68 -6.22 -18.49
N CYS A 292 -11.39 -4.93 -18.38
CA CYS A 292 -12.34 -3.88 -18.01
C CYS A 292 -12.49 -2.90 -19.17
N TYR A 293 -13.73 -2.72 -19.62
CA TYR A 293 -14.09 -1.75 -20.64
C TYR A 293 -13.89 -0.31 -20.15
N PRO A 294 -13.82 0.68 -21.04
CA PRO A 294 -13.56 2.06 -20.68
C PRO A 294 -14.69 2.56 -19.76
N GLN A 295 -14.31 3.19 -18.66
CA GLN A 295 -15.22 3.73 -17.66
C GLN A 295 -14.77 5.15 -17.32
N ALA A 296 -15.70 5.99 -16.82
CA ALA A 296 -15.32 7.28 -16.27
C ALA A 296 -14.45 7.05 -15.03
N ILE A 297 -13.19 7.49 -15.07
CA ILE A 297 -12.26 7.33 -13.96
C ILE A 297 -12.21 8.64 -13.18
N VAL A 298 -12.35 8.53 -11.87
CA VAL A 298 -12.06 9.61 -10.93
C VAL A 298 -10.65 9.33 -10.40
N LEU A 299 -9.68 10.15 -10.81
CA LEU A 299 -8.29 10.13 -10.33
C LEU A 299 -8.12 11.10 -9.16
#